data_AF-E9I398-F1
#
_entry.id   AF-E9I398-F1
#
_cell.length_a   1.000
_cell.length_b   1.000
_cell.length_c   1.000
_cell.angle_alpha   90.00
_cell.angle_beta   90.00
_cell.angle_gamma   90.00
#
_symmetry.space_group_name_H-M   'P 1'
#
loop_
_entity.id
_entity.type
_entity.pdbx_description
1 polymer ?
#
loop_
_entity_poly.entity_id
_entity_poly.type
_entity_poly.pdbx_seq_one_letter_code
_entity_poly.pdbx_strand_id
1 'polypeptide(L)'
;MALQYGFNFSAAIRAFYQASRFDEGSAMPYWGIALSANSNINSVATTGCNQLAYRSVQIALEHASARLKDSAAQATFSQRQLQREVDYAKALLSLYSEKDGQVSLGDEGNKRYADAMKKLSEDYFDDLDAATLYADALLSRDPWKWWDGTEAVSNQVKPTDAAYEALQVLNRVLVQDQQHTGANHFYIHAIEESPFPDSGLPMANRFRDQNPAIGHLVHMASHIYQRTGNNNLASVANYTAVSVDRAYAHQVQPQSPYALHYLGHNIHFLTWTLSIEGRQNESMNMAEELVENTTRYAAVPFLCQQYPEELKTKSDYFYAVPYYFAVRFEDWDALARIEPKIDAGLATLNQTCREANQGTDKPWQDLTKPYTRLMKAYALA
;
A
#
# COMPACT_ATOMS: atom_id res chain seq x y z
N MET A 1 3.62 9.42 -10.77
CA MET A 1 4.28 9.06 -9.49
C MET A 1 3.36 9.16 -8.29
N ALA A 2 2.68 10.29 -8.00
CA ALA A 2 1.87 10.45 -6.77
C ALA A 2 0.90 9.28 -6.46
N LEU A 3 0.17 8.76 -7.46
CA LEU A 3 -0.72 7.60 -7.28
C LEU A 3 0.02 6.30 -6.94
N GLN A 4 1.23 6.11 -7.50
CA GLN A 4 2.08 4.99 -7.13
C GLN A 4 2.50 5.17 -5.67
N TYR A 5 3.10 6.32 -5.33
CA TYR A 5 3.56 6.57 -3.97
C TYR A 5 2.42 6.50 -2.96
N GLY A 6 1.20 6.87 -3.32
CA GLY A 6 0.03 6.71 -2.45
C GLY A 6 -0.58 5.32 -2.41
N PHE A 7 0.06 4.31 -3.00
CA PHE A 7 -0.39 2.92 -3.07
C PHE A 7 -1.77 2.72 -3.73
N ASN A 8 -2.21 3.66 -4.55
CA ASN A 8 -3.36 3.49 -5.43
C ASN A 8 -2.90 2.92 -6.78
N PHE A 9 -2.37 1.70 -6.72
CA PHE A 9 -1.68 1.06 -7.85
C PHE A 9 -2.56 0.90 -9.09
N SER A 10 -3.83 0.54 -8.93
CA SER A 10 -4.75 0.43 -10.06
C SER A 10 -4.97 1.77 -10.76
N ALA A 11 -5.05 2.88 -10.01
CA ALA A 11 -5.11 4.21 -10.61
C ALA A 11 -3.78 4.61 -11.25
N ALA A 12 -2.65 4.29 -10.61
CA ALA A 12 -1.33 4.55 -11.15
C ALA A 12 -1.13 3.84 -12.49
N ILE A 13 -1.46 2.55 -12.59
CA ILE A 13 -1.41 1.77 -13.83
C ILE A 13 -2.29 2.42 -14.91
N ARG A 14 -3.52 2.82 -14.59
CA ARG A 14 -4.40 3.51 -15.56
C ARG A 14 -3.81 4.83 -16.03
N ALA A 15 -3.25 5.63 -15.11
CA ALA A 15 -2.64 6.92 -15.44
C ALA A 15 -1.40 6.75 -16.34
N PHE A 16 -0.51 5.82 -16.01
CA PHE A 16 0.65 5.51 -16.83
C PHE A 16 0.27 4.92 -18.18
N TYR A 17 -0.77 4.08 -18.25
CA TYR A 17 -1.30 3.59 -19.52
C TYR A 17 -1.87 4.73 -20.39
N GLN A 18 -2.55 5.72 -19.81
CA GLN A 18 -2.94 6.89 -20.59
C GLN A 18 -1.73 7.71 -21.05
N ALA A 19 -0.71 7.88 -20.21
CA ALA A 19 0.52 8.57 -20.59
C ALA A 19 1.23 7.87 -21.76
N SER A 20 1.27 6.52 -21.79
CA SER A 20 1.87 5.77 -22.91
C SER A 20 1.12 5.94 -24.23
N ARG A 21 -0.16 6.35 -24.19
CA ARG A 21 -0.96 6.65 -25.39
C ARG A 21 -0.73 8.06 -25.93
N PHE A 22 -0.24 8.98 -25.09
CA PHE A 22 0.07 10.34 -25.51
C PHE A 22 1.53 10.50 -25.97
N ASP A 23 2.43 9.65 -25.46
CA ASP A 23 3.85 9.63 -25.80
C ASP A 23 4.24 8.20 -26.25
N GLU A 24 3.83 7.85 -27.47
CA GLU A 24 4.12 6.54 -28.05
C GLU A 24 5.64 6.33 -28.18
N GLY A 25 6.14 5.20 -27.67
CA GLY A 25 7.58 4.91 -27.65
C GLY A 25 8.33 5.45 -26.43
N SER A 26 7.63 6.08 -25.48
CA SER A 26 8.20 6.51 -24.19
C SER A 26 8.41 5.34 -23.24
N ALA A 27 9.60 5.27 -22.64
CA ALA A 27 9.95 4.20 -21.70
C ALA A 27 9.25 4.35 -20.34
N MET A 28 9.20 5.58 -19.82
CA MET A 28 8.81 5.84 -18.43
C MET A 28 7.36 5.51 -18.09
N PRO A 29 6.37 5.68 -19.00
CA PRO A 29 5.02 5.18 -18.76
C PRO A 29 4.97 3.66 -18.54
N TYR A 30 5.65 2.87 -19.38
CA TYR A 30 5.71 1.41 -19.20
C TYR A 30 6.49 1.00 -17.95
N TRP A 31 7.58 1.72 -17.63
CA TRP A 31 8.29 1.52 -16.37
C TRP A 31 7.38 1.82 -15.15
N GLY A 32 6.57 2.88 -15.23
CA GLY A 32 5.60 3.24 -14.18
C GLY A 32 4.48 2.20 -14.01
N ILE A 33 4.00 1.60 -15.11
CA ILE A 33 3.09 0.44 -15.06
C ILE A 33 3.78 -0.72 -14.34
N ALA A 34 5.03 -1.02 -14.71
CA ALA A 34 5.79 -2.11 -14.13
C ALA A 34 5.98 -1.94 -12.61
N LEU A 35 6.43 -0.74 -12.20
CA LEU A 35 6.60 -0.40 -10.79
C LEU A 35 5.29 -0.48 -10.01
N SER A 36 4.17 -0.06 -10.62
CA SER A 36 2.86 -0.06 -9.95
C SER A 36 2.21 -1.44 -9.88
N ALA A 37 2.57 -2.36 -10.76
CA ALA A 37 2.06 -3.73 -10.76
C ALA A 37 2.86 -4.68 -9.84
N ASN A 38 3.95 -4.21 -9.24
CA ASN A 38 4.79 -5.02 -8.39
C ASN A 38 4.29 -5.10 -6.93
N SER A 39 4.87 -6.00 -6.15
CA SER A 39 4.68 -6.03 -4.69
C SER A 39 5.19 -4.73 -4.06
N ASN A 40 4.63 -4.40 -2.90
CA ASN A 40 5.09 -3.30 -2.04
C ASN A 40 5.12 -3.78 -0.58
N ILE A 41 5.51 -2.90 0.33
CA ILE A 41 5.61 -3.19 1.77
C ILE A 41 4.30 -3.70 2.42
N ASN A 42 3.13 -3.38 1.86
CA ASN A 42 1.81 -3.72 2.44
C ASN A 42 1.11 -4.89 1.75
N SER A 43 1.49 -5.24 0.52
CA SER A 43 0.79 -6.27 -0.25
C SER A 43 1.67 -6.98 -1.26
N VAL A 44 1.47 -8.29 -1.38
CA VAL A 44 2.11 -9.13 -2.40
C VAL A 44 1.32 -9.06 -3.71
N ALA A 45 2.03 -8.85 -4.82
CA ALA A 45 1.44 -8.86 -6.15
C ALA A 45 0.95 -10.26 -6.56
N THR A 46 -0.16 -10.29 -7.30
CA THR A 46 -0.70 -11.53 -7.88
C THR A 46 0.18 -12.03 -9.03
N THR A 47 0.00 -13.28 -9.46
CA THR A 47 0.70 -13.80 -10.64
C THR A 47 0.45 -12.95 -11.88
N GLY A 48 -0.79 -12.51 -12.11
CA GLY A 48 -1.12 -11.64 -13.25
C GLY A 48 -0.45 -10.27 -13.15
N CYS A 49 -0.39 -9.68 -11.95
CA CYS A 49 0.35 -8.46 -11.69
C CYS A 49 1.85 -8.62 -11.97
N ASN A 50 2.47 -9.73 -11.54
CA ASN A 50 3.87 -10.03 -11.83
C ASN A 50 4.17 -10.18 -13.33
N GLN A 51 3.27 -10.84 -14.07
CA GLN A 51 3.37 -10.96 -15.53
C GLN A 51 3.25 -9.59 -16.23
N LEU A 52 2.28 -8.77 -15.81
CA LEU A 52 2.12 -7.41 -16.31
C LEU A 52 3.38 -6.58 -16.05
N ALA A 53 3.92 -6.66 -14.83
CA ALA A 53 5.09 -5.91 -14.42
C ALA A 53 6.32 -6.29 -15.23
N TYR A 54 6.59 -7.60 -15.35
CA TYR A 54 7.69 -8.13 -16.14
C TYR A 54 7.61 -7.71 -17.61
N ARG A 55 6.43 -7.88 -18.23
CA ARG A 55 6.26 -7.49 -19.63
C ARG A 55 6.42 -5.98 -19.83
N SER A 56 5.89 -5.17 -18.92
CA SER A 56 5.95 -3.72 -19.02
C SER A 56 7.39 -3.20 -18.87
N VAL A 57 8.20 -3.78 -17.98
CA VAL A 57 9.61 -3.36 -17.85
C VAL A 57 10.46 -3.80 -19.04
N GLN A 58 10.16 -4.93 -19.68
CA GLN A 58 10.80 -5.31 -20.95
C GLN A 58 10.52 -4.28 -22.06
N ILE A 59 9.26 -3.86 -22.20
CA ILE A 59 8.85 -2.81 -23.16
C ILE A 59 9.55 -1.49 -22.82
N ALA A 60 9.60 -1.12 -21.53
CA ALA A 60 10.31 0.09 -21.09
C ALA A 60 11.80 0.05 -21.47
N LEU A 61 12.48 -1.10 -21.28
CA LEU A 61 13.88 -1.27 -21.65
C LEU A 61 14.10 -1.18 -23.16
N GLU A 62 13.22 -1.79 -23.95
CA GLU A 62 13.26 -1.70 -25.42
C GLU A 62 13.12 -0.25 -25.89
N HIS A 63 12.10 0.45 -25.39
CA HIS A 63 11.85 1.86 -25.72
C HIS A 63 13.00 2.77 -25.28
N ALA A 64 13.50 2.63 -24.05
CA ALA A 64 14.64 3.42 -23.56
C ALA A 64 15.89 3.18 -24.41
N SER A 65 16.16 1.92 -24.78
CA SER A 65 17.32 1.55 -25.60
C SER A 65 17.22 2.08 -27.03
N ALA A 66 16.01 2.12 -27.60
CA ALA A 66 15.76 2.73 -28.91
C ALA A 66 15.92 4.26 -28.84
N ARG A 67 15.30 4.91 -27.85
CA ARG A 67 15.37 6.36 -27.63
C ARG A 67 16.79 6.85 -27.38
N LEU A 68 17.63 6.06 -26.70
CA LEU A 68 19.05 6.36 -26.51
C LEU A 68 19.84 6.50 -27.82
N LYS A 69 19.40 5.82 -28.89
CA LYS A 69 20.02 5.84 -30.22
C LYS A 69 19.32 6.76 -31.21
N ASP A 70 18.16 7.29 -30.84
CA ASP A 70 17.35 8.14 -31.69
C ASP A 70 17.95 9.55 -31.82
N SER A 71 18.17 10.00 -33.04
CA SER A 71 18.84 11.28 -33.29
C SER A 71 17.99 12.48 -32.87
N ALA A 72 16.66 12.39 -32.92
CA ALA A 72 15.79 13.49 -32.48
C ALA A 72 15.77 13.61 -30.95
N ALA A 73 15.76 12.48 -30.25
CA ALA A 73 15.93 12.43 -28.79
C ALA A 73 17.29 12.97 -28.35
N GLN A 74 18.38 12.58 -29.03
CA GLN A 74 19.73 13.06 -28.76
C GLN A 74 19.91 14.56 -29.04
N ALA A 75 19.11 15.14 -29.93
CA ALA A 75 19.09 16.59 -30.17
C ALA A 75 18.38 17.37 -29.05
N THR A 76 17.52 16.72 -28.26
CA THR A 76 16.67 17.36 -27.24
C THR A 76 17.17 17.10 -25.82
N PHE A 77 17.69 15.90 -25.55
CA PHE A 77 18.09 15.43 -24.24
C PHE A 77 19.57 15.07 -24.22
N SER A 78 20.23 15.30 -23.08
CA SER A 78 21.61 14.84 -22.90
C SER A 78 21.69 13.32 -22.91
N GLN A 79 22.85 12.79 -23.31
CA GLN A 79 23.13 11.35 -23.25
C GLN A 79 22.87 10.78 -21.86
N ARG A 80 23.17 11.55 -20.80
CA ARG A 80 22.97 11.16 -19.41
C ARG A 80 21.49 11.04 -19.03
N GLN A 81 20.63 11.92 -19.53
CA GLN A 81 19.17 11.81 -19.30
C GLN A 81 18.58 10.59 -20.03
N LEU A 82 19.01 10.34 -21.26
CA LEU A 82 18.56 9.18 -22.03
C LEU A 82 19.06 7.86 -21.41
N GLN A 83 20.32 7.83 -20.94
CA GLN A 83 20.88 6.67 -20.27
C GLN A 83 20.16 6.35 -18.95
N ARG A 84 19.68 7.38 -18.24
CA ARG A 84 18.91 7.22 -17.00
C ARG A 84 17.65 6.37 -17.19
N GLU A 85 16.91 6.55 -18.29
CA GLU A 85 15.73 5.72 -18.60
C GLU A 85 16.09 4.23 -18.76
N VAL A 86 17.21 3.95 -19.44
CA VAL A 86 17.73 2.59 -19.61
C VAL A 86 18.13 1.99 -18.27
N ASP A 87 18.76 2.77 -17.40
CA ASP A 87 19.22 2.32 -16.09
C ASP A 87 18.05 2.01 -15.16
N TYR A 88 16.98 2.83 -15.16
CA TYR A 88 15.74 2.54 -14.43
C TYR A 88 15.09 1.25 -14.89
N ALA A 89 14.99 1.05 -16.22
CA ALA A 89 14.41 -0.16 -16.78
C ALA A 89 15.25 -1.40 -16.45
N LYS A 90 16.59 -1.31 -16.54
CA LYS A 90 17.50 -2.40 -16.14
C LYS A 90 17.42 -2.72 -14.66
N ALA A 91 17.37 -1.69 -13.81
CA ALA A 91 17.26 -1.88 -12.37
C ALA A 91 15.98 -2.66 -12.05
N LEU A 92 14.81 -2.19 -12.50
CA LEU A 92 13.55 -2.88 -12.24
C LEU A 92 13.49 -4.28 -12.87
N LEU A 93 14.05 -4.48 -14.08
CA LEU A 93 14.11 -5.80 -14.71
C LEU A 93 14.95 -6.80 -13.88
N SER A 94 15.97 -6.33 -13.17
CA SER A 94 16.85 -7.19 -12.35
C SER A 94 16.12 -7.90 -11.20
N LEU A 95 14.94 -7.38 -10.80
CA LEU A 95 14.06 -8.00 -9.82
C LEU A 95 13.62 -9.41 -10.25
N TYR A 96 13.46 -9.61 -11.56
CA TYR A 96 12.92 -10.84 -12.12
C TYR A 96 14.05 -11.80 -12.51
N SER A 97 13.81 -13.09 -12.31
CA SER A 97 14.63 -14.16 -12.88
C SER A 97 13.78 -14.93 -13.89
N GLU A 98 14.28 -15.13 -15.11
CA GLU A 98 13.63 -15.99 -16.10
C GLU A 98 14.41 -17.29 -16.26
N LYS A 99 13.71 -18.42 -16.15
CA LYS A 99 14.26 -19.74 -16.46
C LYS A 99 13.18 -20.58 -17.14
N ASP A 100 13.51 -21.15 -18.30
CA ASP A 100 12.61 -22.01 -19.09
C ASP A 100 11.25 -21.36 -19.40
N GLY A 101 11.25 -20.03 -19.65
CA GLY A 101 10.04 -19.24 -19.91
C GLY A 101 9.19 -18.94 -18.68
N GLN A 102 9.64 -19.33 -17.48
CA GLN A 102 8.99 -18.99 -16.22
C GLN A 102 9.68 -17.82 -15.55
N VAL A 103 8.89 -16.82 -15.20
CA VAL A 103 9.32 -15.65 -14.43
C VAL A 103 9.17 -15.97 -12.94
N SER A 104 10.25 -15.78 -12.19
CA SER A 104 10.28 -15.99 -10.75
C SER A 104 10.76 -14.73 -10.03
N LEU A 105 10.22 -14.57 -8.82
CA LEU A 105 10.50 -13.48 -7.88
C LEU A 105 10.89 -14.12 -6.54
N GLY A 106 11.74 -13.44 -5.78
CA GLY A 106 12.18 -13.90 -4.47
C GLY A 106 13.31 -13.04 -3.94
N ASP A 107 13.86 -13.44 -2.80
CA ASP A 107 14.83 -12.65 -2.02
C ASP A 107 16.06 -12.24 -2.82
N GLU A 108 16.58 -13.15 -3.66
CA GLU A 108 17.71 -12.84 -4.55
C GLU A 108 17.35 -11.81 -5.62
N GLY A 109 16.10 -11.79 -6.10
CA GLY A 109 15.58 -10.76 -7.00
C GLY A 109 15.47 -9.41 -6.28
N ASN A 110 14.90 -9.39 -5.08
CA ASN A 110 14.80 -8.19 -4.23
C ASN A 110 16.19 -7.61 -3.95
N LYS A 111 17.19 -8.45 -3.66
CA LYS A 111 18.57 -8.03 -3.46
C LYS A 111 19.18 -7.41 -4.72
N ARG A 112 19.06 -8.06 -5.88
CA ARG A 112 19.55 -7.49 -7.14
C ARG A 112 18.90 -6.15 -7.46
N TYR A 113 17.60 -6.02 -7.23
CA TYR A 113 16.88 -4.77 -7.43
C TYR A 113 17.39 -3.66 -6.49
N ALA A 114 17.55 -3.96 -5.19
CA ALA A 114 18.10 -3.01 -4.23
C ALA A 114 19.53 -2.58 -4.61
N ASP A 115 20.40 -3.52 -5.00
CA ASP A 115 21.77 -3.23 -5.44
C ASP A 115 21.79 -2.37 -6.72
N ALA A 116 20.90 -2.64 -7.67
CA ALA A 116 20.77 -1.86 -8.89
C ALA A 116 20.22 -0.44 -8.63
N MET A 117 19.24 -0.31 -7.73
CA MET A 117 18.70 0.98 -7.32
C MET A 117 19.70 1.80 -6.49
N LYS A 118 20.54 1.15 -5.67
CA LYS A 118 21.67 1.81 -4.99
C LYS A 118 22.56 2.49 -6.01
N LYS A 119 23.04 1.72 -6.98
CA LYS A 119 23.89 2.23 -8.06
C LYS A 119 23.22 3.37 -8.82
N LEU A 120 21.92 3.24 -9.14
CA LEU A 120 21.18 4.29 -9.83
C LEU A 120 21.10 5.57 -8.98
N SER A 121 20.83 5.46 -7.67
CA SER A 121 20.82 6.63 -6.77
C SER A 121 22.20 7.27 -6.59
N GLU A 122 23.29 6.51 -6.68
CA GLU A 122 24.66 7.04 -6.61
C GLU A 122 25.06 7.70 -7.93
N ASP A 123 24.77 7.04 -9.06
CA ASP A 123 25.08 7.52 -10.40
C ASP A 123 24.26 8.76 -10.74
N TYR A 124 23.03 8.89 -10.26
CA TYR A 124 22.12 10.05 -10.46
C TYR A 124 21.73 10.67 -9.12
N PHE A 125 22.72 11.19 -8.38
CA PHE A 125 22.52 11.74 -7.03
C PHE A 125 21.49 12.89 -6.93
N ASP A 126 21.28 13.63 -8.02
CA ASP A 126 20.27 14.69 -8.15
C ASP A 126 18.83 14.16 -8.34
N ASP A 127 18.68 12.87 -8.63
CA ASP A 127 17.39 12.22 -8.81
C ASP A 127 16.85 11.72 -7.46
N LEU A 128 15.96 12.53 -6.87
CA LEU A 128 15.35 12.22 -5.58
C LEU A 128 14.38 11.05 -5.64
N ASP A 129 13.76 10.78 -6.79
CA ASP A 129 12.90 9.62 -6.98
C ASP A 129 13.76 8.34 -7.02
N ALA A 130 14.93 8.35 -7.68
CA ALA A 130 15.89 7.24 -7.65
C ALA A 130 16.30 6.88 -6.21
N ALA A 131 16.67 7.89 -5.43
CA ALA A 131 17.03 7.74 -4.03
C ALA A 131 15.87 7.17 -3.20
N THR A 132 14.67 7.72 -3.37
CA THR A 132 13.48 7.28 -2.65
C THR A 132 13.11 5.83 -2.98
N LEU A 133 13.20 5.44 -4.25
CA LEU A 133 12.93 4.06 -4.70
C LEU A 133 14.03 3.08 -4.28
N TYR A 134 15.26 3.55 -4.07
CA TYR A 134 16.30 2.72 -3.44
C TYR A 134 15.94 2.42 -1.98
N ALA A 135 15.49 3.42 -1.21
CA ALA A 135 15.01 3.18 0.15
C ALA A 135 13.82 2.22 0.18
N ASP A 136 12.85 2.37 -0.73
CA ASP A 136 11.74 1.43 -0.89
C ASP A 136 12.20 0.00 -1.20
N ALA A 137 13.19 -0.16 -2.09
CA ALA A 137 13.77 -1.45 -2.43
C ALA A 137 14.45 -2.12 -1.22
N LEU A 138 15.10 -1.34 -0.34
CA LEU A 138 15.67 -1.84 0.92
C LEU A 138 14.58 -2.31 1.88
N LEU A 139 13.55 -1.49 2.09
CA LEU A 139 12.43 -1.79 3.00
C LEU A 139 11.60 -2.99 2.52
N SER A 140 11.43 -3.13 1.21
CA SER A 140 10.67 -4.20 0.57
C SER A 140 11.35 -5.58 0.61
N ARG A 141 12.62 -5.67 1.05
CA ARG A 141 13.30 -6.97 1.25
C ARG A 141 12.65 -7.79 2.35
N ASP A 142 12.37 -7.14 3.47
CA ASP A 142 11.77 -7.74 4.65
C ASP A 142 10.67 -6.80 5.20
N PRO A 143 9.51 -6.69 4.53
CA PRO A 143 8.46 -5.77 4.93
C PRO A 143 8.05 -5.97 6.39
N TRP A 144 7.93 -4.87 7.14
CA TRP A 144 7.54 -4.86 8.57
C TRP A 144 8.51 -5.61 9.51
N LYS A 145 9.73 -5.94 9.05
CA LYS A 145 10.81 -6.51 9.88
C LYS A 145 12.04 -5.60 9.89
N TRP A 146 11.79 -4.32 10.16
CA TRP A 146 12.81 -3.27 10.08
C TRP A 146 13.51 -2.96 11.39
N TRP A 147 13.03 -3.56 12.49
CA TRP A 147 13.48 -3.30 13.85
C TRP A 147 13.82 -4.63 14.54
N ASP A 148 15.03 -4.73 15.07
CA ASP A 148 15.48 -5.85 15.89
C ASP A 148 15.04 -5.64 17.35
N GLY A 149 14.42 -6.67 17.93
CA GLY A 149 13.85 -6.62 19.28
C GLY A 149 12.43 -6.05 19.30
N THR A 150 11.84 -5.90 20.49
CA THR A 150 10.52 -5.27 20.66
C THR A 150 10.52 -4.33 21.85
N GLU A 151 9.82 -3.21 21.73
CA GLU A 151 9.63 -2.26 22.85
C GLU A 151 8.90 -2.88 24.04
N ALA A 152 8.06 -3.87 23.78
CA ALA A 152 7.34 -4.59 24.83
C ALA A 152 8.29 -5.33 25.79
N VAL A 153 9.51 -5.65 25.37
CA VAL A 153 10.45 -6.45 26.17
C VAL A 153 11.90 -5.95 26.17
N SER A 154 12.24 -4.88 25.45
CA SER A 154 13.63 -4.44 25.27
C SER A 154 13.79 -2.93 25.10
N ASN A 155 14.78 -2.36 25.81
CA ASN A 155 15.27 -0.98 25.62
C ASN A 155 16.38 -0.90 24.54
N GLN A 156 16.66 -1.99 23.83
CA GLN A 156 17.71 -2.08 22.80
C GLN A 156 17.13 -2.32 21.41
N VAL A 157 15.99 -1.71 21.11
CA VAL A 157 15.41 -1.78 19.77
C VAL A 157 16.27 -0.95 18.81
N LYS A 158 16.72 -1.58 17.73
CA LYS A 158 17.59 -0.96 16.72
C LYS A 158 17.06 -1.28 15.33
N PRO A 159 17.24 -0.38 14.35
CA PRO A 159 16.88 -0.71 12.98
C PRO A 159 17.84 -1.80 12.46
N THR A 160 17.35 -2.66 11.57
CA THR A 160 18.21 -3.53 10.77
C THR A 160 19.12 -2.68 9.88
N ASP A 161 20.25 -3.22 9.41
CA ASP A 161 21.18 -2.46 8.55
C ASP A 161 20.48 -1.88 7.30
N ALA A 162 19.58 -2.65 6.68
CA ALA A 162 18.80 -2.21 5.52
C ALA A 162 17.81 -1.08 5.86
N ALA A 163 17.12 -1.17 7.00
CA ALA A 163 16.21 -0.13 7.45
C ALA A 163 16.96 1.16 7.84
N TYR A 164 18.12 1.02 8.49
CA TYR A 164 18.96 2.15 8.84
C TYR A 164 19.46 2.88 7.60
N GLU A 165 19.98 2.15 6.60
CA GLU A 165 20.39 2.73 5.32
C GLU A 165 19.21 3.40 4.59
N ALA A 166 18.02 2.77 4.57
CA ALA A 166 16.82 3.35 3.99
C ALA A 166 16.44 4.69 4.68
N LEU A 167 16.45 4.74 6.01
CA LEU A 167 16.16 5.97 6.77
C LEU A 167 17.19 7.08 6.48
N GLN A 168 18.47 6.74 6.31
CA GLN A 168 19.51 7.71 5.92
C GLN A 168 19.25 8.28 4.52
N VAL A 169 18.91 7.43 3.57
CA VAL A 169 18.59 7.84 2.18
C VAL A 169 17.34 8.71 2.15
N LEU A 170 16.27 8.31 2.86
CA LEU A 170 15.03 9.09 2.96
C LEU A 170 15.28 10.45 3.62
N ASN A 171 16.04 10.50 4.71
CA ASN A 171 16.39 11.75 5.36
C ASN A 171 17.19 12.67 4.43
N ARG A 172 18.13 12.13 3.64
CA ARG A 172 18.86 12.90 2.62
C ARG A 172 17.92 13.51 1.59
N VAL A 173 16.96 12.73 1.09
CA VAL A 173 15.94 13.23 0.15
C VAL A 173 15.14 14.36 0.79
N LEU A 174 14.66 14.18 2.03
CA LEU A 174 13.85 15.17 2.73
C LEU A 174 14.61 16.45 3.10
N VAL A 175 15.93 16.41 3.22
CA VAL A 175 16.76 17.63 3.36
C VAL A 175 16.79 18.43 2.06
N GLN A 176 16.78 17.76 0.90
CA GLN A 176 16.82 18.42 -0.41
C GLN A 176 15.44 18.85 -0.92
N ASP A 177 14.43 18.00 -0.72
CA ASP A 177 13.03 18.27 -1.00
C ASP A 177 12.15 17.77 0.15
N GLN A 178 11.81 18.69 1.05
CA GLN A 178 10.92 18.40 2.17
C GLN A 178 9.52 17.96 1.74
N GLN A 179 9.11 18.29 0.51
CA GLN A 179 7.78 18.01 0.00
C GLN A 179 7.73 16.73 -0.85
N HIS A 180 8.85 16.00 -0.97
CA HIS A 180 8.92 14.79 -1.78
C HIS A 180 7.95 13.72 -1.25
N THR A 181 6.95 13.36 -2.07
CA THR A 181 5.83 12.52 -1.62
C THR A 181 6.30 11.13 -1.19
N GLY A 182 7.08 10.43 -2.02
CA GLY A 182 7.55 9.09 -1.67
C GLY A 182 8.42 9.05 -0.40
N ALA A 183 9.31 10.03 -0.22
CA ALA A 183 10.20 10.06 0.93
C ALA A 183 9.46 10.34 2.25
N ASN A 184 8.50 11.26 2.26
CA ASN A 184 7.66 11.49 3.44
C ASN A 184 6.84 10.23 3.78
N HIS A 185 6.30 9.54 2.76
CA HIS A 185 5.51 8.33 2.95
C HIS A 185 6.32 7.18 3.53
N PHE A 186 7.42 6.81 2.87
CA PHE A 186 8.21 5.65 3.27
C PHE A 186 8.92 5.88 4.60
N TYR A 187 9.26 7.13 4.94
CA TYR A 187 9.79 7.45 6.26
C TYR A 187 8.75 7.18 7.36
N ILE A 188 7.48 7.61 7.16
CA ILE A 188 6.42 7.35 8.14
C ILE A 188 6.26 5.85 8.37
N HIS A 189 6.21 5.05 7.30
CA HIS A 189 6.14 3.59 7.44
C HIS A 189 7.36 3.00 8.14
N ALA A 190 8.57 3.44 7.78
CA ALA A 190 9.78 2.91 8.40
C ALA A 190 9.84 3.18 9.92
N ILE A 191 9.21 4.26 10.40
CA ILE A 191 9.36 4.76 11.76
C ILE A 191 8.17 4.49 12.69
N GLU A 192 7.00 4.18 12.14
CA GLU A 192 5.76 4.07 12.93
C GLU A 192 5.77 2.92 13.94
N GLU A 193 6.47 1.83 13.66
CA GLU A 193 6.65 0.70 14.59
C GLU A 193 7.93 0.80 15.42
N SER A 194 8.66 1.90 15.29
CA SER A 194 9.90 2.16 16.04
C SER A 194 9.61 2.74 17.45
N PRO A 195 10.63 2.72 18.35
CA PRO A 195 10.57 3.38 19.66
C PRO A 195 10.68 4.90 19.61
N PHE A 196 10.82 5.48 18.43
CA PHE A 196 10.93 6.92 18.22
C PHE A 196 9.99 7.39 17.11
N PRO A 197 8.67 7.12 17.23
CA PRO A 197 7.70 7.50 16.21
C PRO A 197 7.56 9.03 16.09
N ASP A 198 7.94 9.78 17.12
CA ASP A 198 7.95 11.25 17.16
C ASP A 198 8.86 11.86 16.09
N SER A 199 9.92 11.17 15.69
CA SER A 199 10.77 11.59 14.56
C SER A 199 10.00 11.65 13.24
N GLY A 200 8.85 10.97 13.12
CA GLY A 200 7.92 11.05 11.99
C GLY A 200 7.04 12.30 11.94
N LEU A 201 6.98 13.11 13.02
CA LEU A 201 6.05 14.25 13.13
C LEU A 201 6.21 15.30 12.01
N PRO A 202 7.43 15.69 11.59
CA PRO A 202 7.58 16.63 10.48
C PRO A 202 6.95 16.13 9.18
N MET A 203 7.04 14.82 8.91
CA MET A 203 6.49 14.19 7.70
C MET A 203 4.96 14.12 7.81
N ALA A 204 4.43 13.70 8.96
CA ALA A 204 2.99 13.65 9.21
C ALA A 204 2.32 15.04 9.08
N ASN A 205 2.97 16.08 9.60
CA ASN A 205 2.49 17.46 9.51
C ASN A 205 2.42 17.97 8.06
N ARG A 206 3.39 17.58 7.21
CA ARG A 206 3.36 17.91 5.78
C ARG A 206 2.26 17.13 5.06
N PHE A 207 2.17 15.83 5.30
CA PHE A 207 1.20 14.94 4.65
C PHE A 207 -0.26 15.27 4.92
N ARG A 208 -0.57 15.86 6.07
CA ARG A 208 -1.93 16.37 6.33
C ARG A 208 -2.44 17.27 5.20
N ASP A 209 -1.58 18.09 4.60
CA ASP A 209 -1.96 19.10 3.61
C ASP A 209 -1.48 18.74 2.18
N GLN A 210 -0.66 17.69 2.02
CA GLN A 210 -0.13 17.26 0.73
C GLN A 210 -1.02 16.21 0.05
N ASN A 211 -1.13 16.26 -1.29
CA ASN A 211 -1.86 15.29 -2.11
C ASN A 211 -3.30 14.98 -1.62
N PRO A 212 -4.16 15.99 -1.42
CA PRO A 212 -5.48 15.82 -0.80
C PRO A 212 -6.46 14.95 -1.63
N ALA A 213 -6.07 14.52 -2.83
CA ALA A 213 -6.87 13.64 -3.68
C ALA A 213 -6.55 12.15 -3.53
N ILE A 214 -5.63 11.76 -2.62
CA ILE A 214 -5.25 10.37 -2.38
C ILE A 214 -5.44 10.07 -0.89
N GLY A 215 -6.52 9.36 -0.53
CA GLY A 215 -6.90 9.19 0.87
C GLY A 215 -5.82 8.50 1.69
N HIS A 216 -5.16 7.48 1.15
CA HIS A 216 -4.05 6.81 1.84
C HIS A 216 -2.92 7.77 2.25
N LEU A 217 -2.49 8.71 1.38
CA LEU A 217 -1.43 9.65 1.73
C LEU A 217 -1.85 10.62 2.85
N VAL A 218 -3.10 11.05 2.85
CA VAL A 218 -3.66 11.89 3.93
C VAL A 218 -3.71 11.10 5.24
N HIS A 219 -4.16 9.84 5.16
CA HIS A 219 -4.23 8.91 6.28
C HIS A 219 -2.87 8.65 6.93
N MET A 220 -1.77 8.63 6.16
CA MET A 220 -0.43 8.35 6.68
C MET A 220 -0.03 9.26 7.86
N ALA A 221 -0.53 10.49 7.93
CA ALA A 221 -0.28 11.36 9.08
C ALA A 221 -0.83 10.76 10.39
N SER A 222 -1.98 10.06 10.33
CA SER A 222 -2.59 9.38 11.47
C SER A 222 -1.70 8.32 12.10
N HIS A 223 -0.86 7.63 11.31
CA HIS A 223 0.04 6.60 11.84
C HIS A 223 0.99 7.19 12.90
N ILE A 224 1.56 8.36 12.66
CA ILE A 224 2.43 9.04 13.64
C ILE A 224 1.63 9.69 14.77
N TYR A 225 0.52 10.37 14.45
CA TYR A 225 -0.29 11.03 15.47
C TYR A 225 -0.84 10.05 16.50
N GLN A 226 -1.27 8.86 16.07
CA GLN A 226 -1.71 7.78 16.96
C GLN A 226 -0.58 7.33 17.89
N ARG A 227 0.63 7.08 17.35
CA ARG A 227 1.78 6.61 18.13
C ARG A 227 2.31 7.67 19.12
N THR A 228 2.10 8.94 18.81
CA THR A 228 2.50 10.08 19.67
C THR A 228 1.38 10.57 20.60
N GLY A 229 0.20 9.94 20.55
CA GLY A 229 -0.94 10.27 21.41
C GLY A 229 -1.76 11.48 20.97
N ASN A 230 -1.49 12.07 19.81
CA ASN A 230 -2.26 13.17 19.25
C ASN A 230 -3.52 12.67 18.50
N ASN A 231 -4.41 12.02 19.24
CA ASN A 231 -5.57 11.33 18.68
C ASN A 231 -6.51 12.27 17.92
N ASN A 232 -6.65 13.53 18.35
CA ASN A 232 -7.49 14.51 17.66
C ASN A 232 -6.99 14.78 16.23
N LEU A 233 -5.69 15.02 16.03
CA LEU A 233 -5.13 15.18 14.69
C LEU A 233 -5.22 13.89 13.87
N ALA A 234 -5.07 12.74 14.52
CA ALA A 234 -5.25 11.44 13.89
C ALA A 234 -6.68 11.27 13.35
N SER A 235 -7.71 11.57 14.16
CA SER A 235 -9.11 11.58 13.76
C SER A 235 -9.36 12.53 12.60
N VAL A 236 -8.86 13.77 12.66
CA VAL A 236 -9.03 14.77 11.57
C VAL A 236 -8.43 14.29 10.25
N ALA A 237 -7.22 13.70 10.29
CA ALA A 237 -6.58 13.13 9.12
C ALA A 237 -7.42 11.98 8.54
N ASN A 238 -7.92 11.07 9.39
CA ASN A 238 -8.71 9.93 8.93
C ASN A 238 -10.09 10.33 8.40
N TYR A 239 -10.78 11.31 9.00
CA TYR A 239 -12.02 11.85 8.44
C TYR A 239 -11.80 12.37 7.02
N THR A 240 -10.71 13.11 6.81
CA THR A 240 -10.35 13.64 5.49
C THR A 240 -10.04 12.50 4.52
N ALA A 241 -9.20 11.55 4.93
CA ALA A 241 -8.83 10.39 4.11
C ALA A 241 -10.04 9.53 3.71
N VAL A 242 -10.92 9.21 4.66
CA VAL A 242 -12.17 8.47 4.41
C VAL A 242 -13.07 9.25 3.45
N SER A 243 -13.20 10.56 3.61
CA SER A 243 -14.00 11.39 2.69
C SER A 243 -13.45 11.37 1.26
N VAL A 244 -12.12 11.46 1.10
CA VAL A 244 -11.45 11.42 -0.20
C VAL A 244 -11.64 10.06 -0.86
N ASP A 245 -11.42 8.98 -0.13
CA ASP A 245 -11.51 7.63 -0.68
C ASP A 245 -12.96 7.21 -0.97
N ARG A 246 -13.95 7.67 -0.19
CA ARG A 246 -15.37 7.52 -0.55
C ARG A 246 -15.67 8.19 -1.88
N ALA A 247 -15.25 9.45 -2.07
CA ALA A 247 -15.46 10.18 -3.32
C ALA A 247 -14.82 9.46 -4.51
N TYR A 248 -13.60 8.95 -4.33
CA TYR A 248 -12.92 8.12 -5.33
C TYR A 248 -13.68 6.82 -5.61
N ALA A 249 -14.12 6.09 -4.58
CA ALA A 249 -14.81 4.81 -4.73
C ALA A 249 -16.17 4.91 -5.44
N HIS A 250 -16.78 6.10 -5.49
CA HIS A 250 -17.97 6.37 -6.30
C HIS A 250 -17.68 6.56 -7.80
N GLN A 251 -16.44 6.88 -8.16
CA GLN A 251 -16.05 7.20 -9.55
C GLN A 251 -15.45 6.00 -10.29
N VAL A 252 -15.03 4.95 -9.58
CA VAL A 252 -14.35 3.80 -10.16
C VAL A 252 -14.97 2.49 -9.70
N GLN A 253 -15.05 1.54 -10.63
CA GLN A 253 -15.53 0.20 -10.32
C GLN A 253 -14.59 -0.53 -9.36
N PRO A 254 -15.11 -1.41 -8.49
CA PRO A 254 -14.33 -2.12 -7.48
C PRO A 254 -13.49 -3.29 -8.06
N GLN A 255 -12.87 -3.10 -9.22
CA GLN A 255 -11.91 -4.06 -9.79
C GLN A 255 -10.50 -3.83 -9.23
N SER A 256 -10.42 -3.57 -7.92
CA SER A 256 -9.18 -3.29 -7.21
C SER A 256 -9.38 -3.58 -5.72
N PRO A 257 -8.38 -4.16 -5.03
CA PRO A 257 -8.45 -4.35 -3.59
C PRO A 257 -8.38 -3.02 -2.81
N TYR A 258 -8.13 -1.88 -3.46
CA TYR A 258 -7.91 -0.59 -2.80
C TYR A 258 -9.01 -0.18 -1.81
N ALA A 259 -10.28 -0.29 -2.19
CA ALA A 259 -11.40 0.11 -1.32
C ALA A 259 -11.63 -0.88 -0.17
N LEU A 260 -11.34 -2.17 -0.39
CA LEU A 260 -11.35 -3.14 0.70
C LEU A 260 -10.21 -2.84 1.68
N HIS A 261 -8.99 -2.68 1.18
CA HIS A 261 -7.79 -2.51 1.99
C HIS A 261 -7.67 -1.11 2.57
N TYR A 262 -7.39 -0.10 1.74
CA TYR A 262 -6.97 1.22 2.19
C TYR A 262 -8.14 2.05 2.73
N LEU A 263 -9.29 2.08 2.05
CA LEU A 263 -10.48 2.73 2.63
C LEU A 263 -10.93 2.02 3.92
N GLY A 264 -10.94 0.68 3.94
CA GLY A 264 -11.21 -0.09 5.16
C GLY A 264 -10.23 0.22 6.30
N HIS A 265 -8.94 0.36 5.98
CA HIS A 265 -7.88 0.74 6.92
C HIS A 265 -8.07 2.15 7.48
N ASN A 266 -8.43 3.12 6.63
CA ASN A 266 -8.72 4.49 7.06
C ASN A 266 -9.95 4.55 7.98
N ILE A 267 -11.02 3.81 7.65
CA ILE A 267 -12.21 3.68 8.50
C ILE A 267 -11.85 3.03 9.84
N HIS A 268 -11.02 1.98 9.82
CA HIS A 268 -10.58 1.28 11.02
C HIS A 268 -9.76 2.21 11.95
N PHE A 269 -8.80 2.96 11.42
CA PHE A 269 -8.04 3.95 12.20
C PHE A 269 -8.94 5.07 12.74
N LEU A 270 -9.89 5.54 11.94
CA LEU A 270 -10.88 6.52 12.41
C LEU A 270 -11.69 5.96 13.59
N THR A 271 -12.18 4.72 13.46
CA THR A 271 -12.90 4.02 14.52
C THR A 271 -12.06 3.95 15.80
N TRP A 272 -10.79 3.55 15.68
CA TRP A 272 -9.89 3.47 16.83
C TRP A 272 -9.64 4.83 17.48
N THR A 273 -9.28 5.86 16.70
CA THR A 273 -8.96 7.19 17.22
C THR A 273 -10.16 7.85 17.90
N LEU A 274 -11.36 7.74 17.31
CA LEU A 274 -12.62 8.17 17.93
C LEU A 274 -12.89 7.45 19.25
N SER A 275 -12.54 6.17 19.33
CA SER A 275 -12.72 5.39 20.56
C SER A 275 -11.82 5.85 21.71
N ILE A 276 -10.61 6.33 21.38
CA ILE A 276 -9.66 6.88 22.36
C ILE A 276 -10.12 8.26 22.83
N GLU A 277 -10.73 9.04 21.95
CA GLU A 277 -11.35 10.33 22.28
C GLU A 277 -12.67 10.22 23.07
N GLY A 278 -13.20 9.01 23.28
CA GLY A 278 -14.47 8.79 23.96
C GLY A 278 -15.70 9.14 23.11
N ARG A 279 -15.55 9.27 21.79
CA ARG A 279 -16.64 9.60 20.85
C ARG A 279 -17.42 8.35 20.46
N GLN A 280 -18.10 7.74 21.44
CA GLN A 280 -18.78 6.44 21.32
C GLN A 280 -19.67 6.32 20.07
N ASN A 281 -20.65 7.21 19.91
CA ASN A 281 -21.60 7.13 18.80
C ASN A 281 -20.90 7.14 17.43
N GLU A 282 -19.88 7.98 17.28
CA GLU A 282 -19.15 8.10 16.02
C GLU A 282 -18.25 6.90 15.78
N SER A 283 -17.58 6.40 16.83
CA SER A 283 -16.81 5.16 16.77
C SER A 283 -17.69 3.99 16.34
N MET A 284 -18.85 3.77 16.96
CA MET A 284 -19.72 2.64 16.61
C MET A 284 -20.35 2.80 15.21
N ASN A 285 -20.66 4.01 14.78
CA ASN A 285 -21.09 4.27 13.41
C ASN A 285 -19.99 3.92 12.39
N MET A 286 -18.73 4.28 12.67
CA MET A 286 -17.63 3.92 11.77
C MET A 286 -17.31 2.42 11.79
N ALA A 287 -17.47 1.75 12.93
CA ALA A 287 -17.35 0.30 13.02
C ALA A 287 -18.43 -0.41 12.18
N GLU A 288 -19.67 0.09 12.21
CA GLU A 288 -20.77 -0.41 11.38
C GLU A 288 -20.49 -0.18 9.89
N GLU A 289 -20.02 1.02 9.51
CA GLU A 289 -19.62 1.31 8.14
C GLU A 289 -18.46 0.43 7.67
N LEU A 290 -17.51 0.10 8.55
CA LEU A 290 -16.41 -0.79 8.20
C LEU A 290 -16.91 -2.18 7.79
N VAL A 291 -17.94 -2.70 8.47
CA VAL A 291 -18.60 -3.96 8.09
C VAL A 291 -19.22 -3.82 6.70
N GLU A 292 -19.97 -2.75 6.45
CA GLU A 292 -20.61 -2.52 5.16
C GLU A 292 -19.60 -2.34 4.02
N ASN A 293 -18.54 -1.58 4.24
CA ASN A 293 -17.41 -1.42 3.32
C ASN A 293 -16.76 -2.78 3.03
N THR A 294 -16.49 -3.57 4.08
CA THR A 294 -15.89 -4.89 3.96
C THR A 294 -16.78 -5.82 3.14
N THR A 295 -18.08 -5.91 3.42
CA THR A 295 -19.00 -6.73 2.62
C THR A 295 -19.02 -6.29 1.16
N ARG A 296 -19.22 -4.98 0.93
CA ARG A 296 -19.34 -4.41 -0.42
C ARG A 296 -18.10 -4.66 -1.28
N TYR A 297 -16.91 -4.50 -0.71
CA TYR A 297 -15.66 -4.60 -1.45
C TYR A 297 -14.96 -5.96 -1.34
N ALA A 298 -15.38 -6.85 -0.43
CA ALA A 298 -14.91 -8.23 -0.43
C ALA A 298 -15.75 -9.12 -1.36
N ALA A 299 -17.06 -8.89 -1.45
CA ALA A 299 -17.98 -9.68 -2.28
C ALA A 299 -17.96 -9.26 -3.76
N VAL A 300 -16.76 -9.23 -4.35
CA VAL A 300 -16.55 -8.88 -5.77
C VAL A 300 -15.93 -10.09 -6.48
N PRO A 301 -16.56 -10.66 -7.53
CA PRO A 301 -16.07 -11.86 -8.23
C PRO A 301 -14.60 -11.77 -8.67
N PHE A 302 -14.19 -10.60 -9.16
CA PHE A 302 -12.80 -10.34 -9.54
C PHE A 302 -11.83 -10.55 -8.37
N LEU A 303 -12.15 -10.04 -7.18
CA LEU A 303 -11.29 -10.20 -6.01
C LEU A 303 -11.30 -11.63 -5.46
N CYS A 304 -12.42 -12.34 -5.57
CA CYS A 304 -12.51 -13.76 -5.20
C CYS A 304 -11.53 -14.63 -5.98
N GLN A 305 -11.28 -14.30 -7.25
CA GLN A 305 -10.36 -15.05 -8.12
C GLN A 305 -8.92 -14.56 -8.00
N GLN A 306 -8.72 -13.24 -7.92
CA GLN A 306 -7.40 -12.64 -8.05
C GLN A 306 -6.72 -12.35 -6.70
N TYR A 307 -7.49 -12.11 -5.63
CA TYR A 307 -6.99 -11.67 -4.32
C TYR A 307 -7.56 -12.48 -3.13
N PRO A 308 -7.59 -13.83 -3.17
CA PRO A 308 -8.23 -14.64 -2.13
C PRO A 308 -7.61 -14.45 -0.73
N GLU A 309 -6.29 -14.30 -0.62
CA GLU A 309 -5.60 -14.10 0.66
C GLU A 309 -5.87 -12.71 1.27
N GLU A 310 -5.99 -11.68 0.43
CA GLU A 310 -6.37 -10.33 0.84
C GLU A 310 -7.79 -10.34 1.41
N LEU A 311 -8.73 -10.99 0.69
CA LEU A 311 -10.10 -11.17 1.15
C LEU A 311 -10.14 -11.88 2.51
N LYS A 312 -9.41 -13.00 2.63
CA LYS A 312 -9.32 -13.79 3.87
C LYS A 312 -8.87 -12.93 5.04
N THR A 313 -7.75 -12.23 4.88
CA THR A 313 -7.11 -11.43 5.94
C THR A 313 -7.94 -10.22 6.31
N LYS A 314 -8.27 -9.36 5.33
CA LYS A 314 -8.94 -8.08 5.59
C LYS A 314 -10.35 -8.26 6.13
N SER A 315 -11.14 -9.15 5.55
CA SER A 315 -12.51 -9.34 6.07
C SER A 315 -12.58 -10.10 7.39
N ASP A 316 -11.55 -10.85 7.81
CA ASP A 316 -11.51 -11.37 9.19
C ASP A 316 -11.14 -10.29 10.18
N TYR A 317 -10.14 -9.48 9.83
CA TYR A 317 -9.72 -8.38 10.68
C TYR A 317 -10.82 -7.32 10.86
N PHE A 318 -11.45 -6.88 9.76
CA PHE A 318 -12.43 -5.79 9.79
C PHE A 318 -13.79 -6.18 10.37
N TYR A 319 -14.26 -7.42 10.18
CA TYR A 319 -15.49 -7.88 10.85
C TYR A 319 -15.32 -8.07 12.36
N ALA A 320 -14.09 -8.18 12.86
CA ALA A 320 -13.82 -8.27 14.29
C ALA A 320 -13.95 -6.91 15.01
N VAL A 321 -13.84 -5.80 14.28
CA VAL A 321 -13.75 -4.44 14.82
C VAL A 321 -14.95 -4.04 15.71
N PRO A 322 -16.22 -4.26 15.31
CA PRO A 322 -17.36 -3.88 16.14
C PRO A 322 -17.38 -4.56 17.51
N TYR A 323 -16.92 -5.82 17.62
CA TYR A 323 -16.86 -6.53 18.90
C TYR A 323 -15.90 -5.85 19.89
N TYR A 324 -14.71 -5.45 19.42
CA TYR A 324 -13.73 -4.77 20.27
C TYR A 324 -14.29 -3.45 20.84
N PHE A 325 -14.88 -2.62 19.98
CA PHE A 325 -15.36 -1.30 20.39
C PHE A 325 -16.68 -1.36 21.16
N ALA A 326 -17.55 -2.33 20.89
CA ALA A 326 -18.74 -2.57 21.70
C ALA A 326 -18.36 -2.93 23.14
N VAL A 327 -17.37 -3.80 23.35
CA VAL A 327 -16.87 -4.14 24.71
C VAL A 327 -16.28 -2.91 25.38
N ARG A 328 -15.46 -2.13 24.67
CA ARG A 328 -14.84 -0.91 25.20
C ARG A 328 -15.88 0.10 25.73
N PHE A 329 -17.02 0.21 25.06
CA PHE A 329 -18.08 1.16 25.40
C PHE A 329 -19.26 0.56 26.16
N GLU A 330 -19.26 -0.76 26.38
CA GLU A 330 -20.43 -1.51 26.85
C GLU A 330 -21.68 -1.27 25.97
N ASP A 331 -21.48 -1.04 24.66
CA ASP A 331 -22.55 -0.69 23.70
C ASP A 331 -23.13 -1.95 23.03
N TRP A 332 -23.86 -2.71 23.84
CA TRP A 332 -24.47 -3.97 23.41
C TRP A 332 -25.59 -3.78 22.39
N ASP A 333 -26.29 -2.64 22.44
CA ASP A 333 -27.35 -2.31 21.49
C ASP A 333 -26.79 -2.06 20.09
N ALA A 334 -25.66 -1.34 19.98
CA ALA A 334 -24.96 -1.21 18.70
C ALA A 334 -24.46 -2.56 18.20
N LEU A 335 -23.89 -3.40 19.08
CA LEU A 335 -23.41 -4.72 18.68
C LEU A 335 -24.56 -5.62 18.16
N ALA A 336 -25.69 -5.65 18.86
CA ALA A 336 -26.87 -6.43 18.45
C ALA A 336 -27.42 -5.98 17.09
N ARG A 337 -27.26 -4.69 16.74
CA ARG A 337 -27.60 -4.16 15.42
C ARG A 337 -26.60 -4.56 14.33
N ILE A 338 -25.30 -4.55 14.65
CA ILE A 338 -24.22 -4.75 13.68
C ILE A 338 -23.94 -6.24 13.41
N GLU A 339 -24.03 -7.10 14.42
CA GLU A 339 -23.69 -8.52 14.32
C GLU A 339 -24.44 -9.26 13.18
N PRO A 340 -25.76 -9.07 12.98
CA PRO A 340 -26.47 -9.66 11.84
C PRO A 340 -25.90 -9.22 10.47
N LYS A 341 -25.33 -8.01 10.37
CA LYS A 341 -24.68 -7.52 9.14
C LYS A 341 -23.36 -8.24 8.88
N ILE A 342 -22.61 -8.58 9.92
CA ILE A 342 -21.37 -9.37 9.80
C ILE A 342 -21.70 -10.77 9.28
N ASP A 343 -22.70 -11.44 9.87
CA ASP A 343 -23.10 -12.79 9.46
C ASP A 343 -23.64 -12.81 8.03
N ALA A 344 -24.51 -11.85 7.69
CA ALA A 344 -25.01 -11.68 6.33
C ALA A 344 -23.87 -11.38 5.33
N GLY A 345 -22.95 -10.48 5.70
CA GLY A 345 -21.82 -10.11 4.88
C GLY A 345 -20.84 -11.25 4.62
N LEU A 346 -20.60 -12.11 5.61
CA LEU A 346 -19.81 -13.33 5.45
C LEU A 346 -20.51 -14.33 4.52
N ALA A 347 -21.82 -14.52 4.67
CA ALA A 347 -22.61 -15.38 3.80
C ALA A 347 -22.58 -14.89 2.35
N THR A 348 -22.78 -13.58 2.12
CA THR A 348 -22.67 -12.96 0.79
C THR A 348 -21.29 -13.16 0.20
N LEU A 349 -20.22 -12.88 0.95
CA LEU A 349 -18.84 -13.07 0.49
C LEU A 349 -18.58 -14.53 0.05
N ASN A 350 -18.93 -15.50 0.88
CA ASN A 350 -18.73 -16.92 0.56
C ASN A 350 -19.58 -17.37 -0.63
N GLN A 351 -20.83 -16.90 -0.73
CA GLN A 351 -21.66 -17.18 -1.90
C GLN A 351 -21.03 -16.62 -3.18
N THR A 352 -20.71 -15.32 -3.21
CA THR A 352 -20.11 -14.67 -4.37
C THR A 352 -18.81 -15.35 -4.79
N CYS A 353 -17.95 -15.72 -3.83
CA CYS A 353 -16.68 -16.34 -4.17
C CYS A 353 -16.82 -17.81 -4.59
N ARG A 354 -17.80 -18.57 -4.08
CA ARG A 354 -18.13 -19.90 -4.61
C ARG A 354 -18.58 -19.82 -6.06
N GLU A 355 -19.50 -18.91 -6.37
CA GLU A 355 -20.00 -18.69 -7.72
C GLU A 355 -18.88 -18.24 -8.66
N ALA A 356 -18.04 -17.29 -8.24
CA ALA A 356 -16.92 -16.79 -9.03
C ALA A 356 -15.85 -17.85 -9.34
N ASN A 357 -15.66 -18.84 -8.45
CA ASN A 357 -14.67 -19.91 -8.63
C ASN A 357 -15.29 -21.23 -9.12
N GLN A 358 -16.59 -21.25 -9.46
CA GLN A 358 -17.26 -22.46 -9.94
C GLN A 358 -16.64 -22.93 -11.26
N GLY A 359 -16.26 -24.21 -11.33
CA GLY A 359 -15.65 -24.80 -12.53
C GLY A 359 -14.19 -24.40 -12.77
N THR A 360 -13.56 -23.72 -11.82
CA THR A 360 -12.10 -23.47 -11.84
C THR A 360 -11.35 -24.60 -11.12
N ASP A 361 -10.06 -24.76 -11.40
CA ASP A 361 -9.19 -25.71 -10.69
C ASP A 361 -8.87 -25.29 -9.23
N LYS A 362 -9.42 -24.15 -8.78
CA LYS A 362 -9.21 -23.57 -7.45
C LYS A 362 -10.56 -23.23 -6.81
N PRO A 363 -11.35 -24.23 -6.37
CA PRO A 363 -12.64 -23.97 -5.75
C PRO A 363 -12.50 -23.12 -4.48
N TRP A 364 -13.45 -22.23 -4.25
CA TRP A 364 -13.46 -21.40 -3.04
C TRP A 364 -13.69 -22.25 -1.79
N GLN A 365 -12.89 -21.99 -0.76
CA GLN A 365 -13.11 -22.52 0.58
C GLN A 365 -13.79 -21.45 1.42
N ASP A 366 -14.96 -21.78 1.97
CA ASP A 366 -15.73 -20.83 2.77
C ASP A 366 -14.90 -20.31 3.95
N LEU A 367 -14.87 -18.99 4.08
CA LEU A 367 -14.17 -18.31 5.14
C LEU A 367 -14.94 -18.49 6.45
N THR A 368 -14.22 -18.84 7.51
CA THR A 368 -14.78 -19.09 8.85
C THR A 368 -14.44 -18.01 9.88
N LYS A 369 -13.63 -17.02 9.48
CA LYS A 369 -13.29 -15.82 10.26
C LYS A 369 -12.83 -16.11 11.69
N PRO A 370 -11.75 -16.89 11.88
CA PRO A 370 -11.30 -17.31 13.20
C PRO A 370 -11.00 -16.14 14.15
N TYR A 371 -10.42 -15.04 13.66
CA TYR A 371 -10.16 -13.88 14.52
C TYR A 371 -11.46 -13.18 14.95
N THR A 372 -12.39 -12.99 14.02
CA THR A 372 -13.73 -12.45 14.31
C THR A 372 -14.46 -13.32 15.34
N ARG A 373 -14.40 -14.66 15.19
CA ARG A 373 -15.01 -15.59 16.15
C ARG A 373 -14.40 -15.49 17.54
N LEU A 374 -13.09 -15.29 17.63
CA LEU A 374 -12.40 -15.05 18.90
C LEU A 374 -12.89 -13.74 19.54
N MET A 375 -12.98 -12.66 18.76
CA MET A 375 -13.45 -11.37 19.26
C MET A 375 -14.93 -11.39 19.67
N LYS A 376 -15.76 -12.16 18.97
CA LYS A 376 -17.14 -12.45 19.40
C LYS A 376 -17.17 -13.19 20.74
N ALA A 377 -16.36 -14.23 20.91
CA ALA A 377 -16.27 -14.95 22.18
C ALA A 377 -15.78 -14.04 23.32
N TYR A 378 -14.80 -13.17 23.05
CA TYR A 378 -14.34 -12.16 24.00
C TYR A 378 -15.45 -11.18 24.40
N ALA A 379 -16.28 -10.75 23.47
CA ALA A 379 -17.39 -9.83 23.77
C ALA A 379 -18.54 -10.46 24.56
N LEU A 380 -18.64 -11.80 24.57
CA LEU A 380 -19.66 -12.54 25.32
C LEU A 380 -19.18 -13.00 26.71
N ALA A 381 -17.89 -12.87 27.00
CA ALA A 381 -17.26 -13.27 28.27
C ALA A 381 -17.36 -12.14 29.31
#